data_AF-A0A7S1WTF0-F1
#
_entry.id   AF-A0A7S1WTF0-F1
#
_cell.length_a   1.000
_cell.length_b   1.000
_cell.length_c   1.000
_cell.angle_alpha   90.00
_cell.angle_beta   90.00
_cell.angle_gamma   90.00
#
_symmetry.space_group_name_H-M   'P 1'
#
loop_
_entity.id
_entity.type
_entity.pdbx_description
1 polymer ?
#
loop_
_entity_poly.entity_id
_entity_poly.type
_entity_poly.pdbx_seq_one_letter_code
_entity_poly.pdbx_strand_id
1 'polypeptide(L)'
;LVVDAGEHPPLSAYMQSIFPKVRYPLVWDAGRNYGFLHRLDIPSSGLVLAGTSLEGYYCLRMQLDTHLLRREYAVACQGFVPSTLTQVAARVDVAPDPSQRKSISDSGKPSQTSVKVEAHVAGTTDADEGGRCLVAVRIATGRRHQIRVHLRHCGH
;
A
#
# COMPACT_ATOMS: atom_id res chain seq x y z
N LEU A 1 0.37 10.74 1.63
CA LEU A 1 0.43 12.18 1.90
C LEU A 1 1.60 12.70 1.10
N VAL A 2 1.28 13.44 0.06
CA VAL A 2 2.18 13.83 -1.02
C VAL A 2 3.30 14.69 -0.47
N VAL A 3 4.52 14.24 -0.73
CA VAL A 3 5.68 15.11 -0.94
C VAL A 3 6.38 14.45 -2.12
N ASP A 4 5.83 14.70 -3.31
CA ASP A 4 6.62 14.59 -4.52
C ASP A 4 7.25 15.97 -4.73
N ALA A 5 8.54 16.00 -5.02
CA ALA A 5 9.26 17.22 -5.33
C ALA A 5 9.06 17.61 -6.81
N GLY A 6 7.86 17.39 -7.36
CA GLY A 6 7.56 17.59 -8.78
C GLY A 6 6.08 17.82 -9.06
N GLU A 7 5.76 19.06 -9.46
CA GLU A 7 4.65 19.58 -10.29
C GLU A 7 3.18 19.21 -10.05
N HIS A 8 2.83 18.14 -9.33
CA HIS A 8 1.44 17.73 -9.15
C HIS A 8 0.88 18.07 -7.77
N PRO A 9 -0.32 18.68 -7.69
CA PRO A 9 -0.94 19.01 -6.42
C PRO A 9 -1.23 17.74 -5.62
N PRO A 10 -1.23 17.81 -4.27
CA PRO A 10 -1.51 16.66 -3.44
C PRO A 10 -2.94 16.13 -3.69
N LEU A 11 -3.16 14.83 -3.48
CA LEU A 11 -4.50 14.23 -3.64
C LEU A 11 -5.56 14.92 -2.76
N SER A 12 -5.17 15.50 -1.61
CA SER A 12 -6.04 16.33 -0.78
C SER A 12 -6.53 17.58 -1.52
N ALA A 13 -5.69 18.25 -2.31
CA ALA A 13 -6.09 19.42 -3.09
C ALA A 13 -7.10 19.05 -4.19
N TYR A 14 -6.93 17.88 -4.83
CA TYR A 14 -7.94 17.35 -5.75
C TYR A 14 -9.27 17.06 -5.05
N MET A 15 -9.26 16.44 -3.86
CA MET A 15 -10.49 16.26 -3.11
C MET A 15 -11.15 17.59 -2.73
N GLN A 16 -10.36 18.59 -2.34
CA GLN A 16 -10.85 19.90 -1.93
C GLN A 16 -11.47 20.70 -3.09
N SER A 17 -11.05 20.46 -4.34
CA SER A 17 -11.71 21.08 -5.51
C SER A 17 -13.08 20.49 -5.81
N ILE A 18 -13.34 19.24 -5.40
CA ILE A 18 -14.62 18.54 -5.61
C ILE A 18 -15.56 18.71 -4.40
N PHE A 19 -15.00 18.72 -3.19
CA PHE A 19 -15.76 18.70 -1.93
C PHE A 19 -15.63 20.04 -1.19
N PRO A 20 -16.60 20.97 -1.32
CA PRO A 20 -16.52 22.29 -0.72
C PRO A 20 -16.55 22.23 0.81
N LYS A 21 -15.71 23.06 1.44
CA LYS A 21 -15.49 23.08 2.91
C LYS A 21 -16.77 23.22 3.72
N VAL A 22 -17.72 24.03 3.26
CA VAL A 22 -18.98 24.29 3.96
C VAL A 22 -19.80 23.01 4.15
N ARG A 23 -19.80 22.11 3.16
CA ARG A 23 -20.57 20.85 3.19
C ARG A 23 -19.73 19.66 3.64
N TYR A 24 -18.43 19.68 3.40
CA TYR A 24 -17.51 18.57 3.68
C TYR A 24 -16.30 19.03 4.49
N PRO A 25 -16.50 19.55 5.72
CA PRO A 25 -15.41 20.11 6.53
C PRO A 25 -14.29 19.10 6.83
N LEU A 26 -14.62 17.81 6.90
CA LEU A 26 -13.63 16.74 7.12
C LEU A 26 -12.55 16.66 6.03
N VAL A 27 -12.90 16.91 4.77
CA VAL A 27 -11.95 16.88 3.64
C VAL A 27 -10.89 18.01 3.75
N TRP A 28 -11.16 19.01 4.60
CA TRP A 28 -10.29 20.14 4.88
C TRP A 28 -9.58 20.03 6.23
N ASP A 29 -9.85 18.97 7.01
CA ASP A 29 -9.30 18.77 8.34
C ASP A 29 -7.96 18.01 8.27
N ALA A 30 -6.85 18.77 8.34
CA ALA A 30 -5.51 18.21 8.38
C ALA A 30 -5.28 17.28 9.59
N GLY A 31 -5.91 17.56 10.73
CA GLY A 31 -5.82 16.73 11.94
C GLY A 31 -6.43 15.34 11.77
N ARG A 32 -7.33 15.18 10.78
CA ARG A 32 -7.92 13.91 10.38
C ARG A 32 -7.43 13.43 9.02
N ASN A 33 -6.23 13.85 8.63
CA ASN A 33 -5.60 13.51 7.35
C ASN A 33 -6.50 13.83 6.14
N TYR A 34 -7.25 14.94 6.18
CA TYR A 34 -8.16 15.33 5.10
C TYR A 34 -9.22 14.26 4.77
N GLY A 35 -9.58 13.44 5.77
CA GLY A 35 -10.51 12.33 5.60
C GLY A 35 -9.89 11.05 5.02
N PHE A 36 -8.60 11.01 4.65
CA PHE A 36 -7.96 9.79 4.16
C PHE A 36 -7.81 8.72 5.25
N LEU A 37 -8.20 7.48 4.93
CA LEU A 37 -8.11 6.34 5.86
C LEU A 37 -6.76 5.62 5.75
N HIS A 38 -6.23 5.53 4.52
CA HIS A 38 -4.94 4.91 4.23
C HIS A 38 -4.22 5.64 3.09
N ARG A 39 -3.03 5.18 2.75
CA ARG A 39 -2.17 5.73 1.70
C ARG A 39 -1.70 4.66 0.74
N LEU A 40 -1.25 5.08 -0.43
CA LEU A 40 -0.40 4.31 -1.33
C LEU A 40 1.00 4.90 -1.31
N ASP A 41 1.99 4.07 -1.53
CA ASP A 41 3.39 4.49 -1.69
C ASP A 41 3.61 4.93 -3.14
N ILE A 42 4.44 5.93 -3.38
CA ILE A 42 4.84 6.30 -4.75
C ILE A 42 5.89 5.26 -5.22
N PRO A 43 5.80 4.70 -6.45
CA PRO A 43 4.90 5.04 -7.56
C PRO A 43 3.67 4.12 -7.72
N SER A 44 3.16 3.51 -6.65
CA SER A 44 1.99 2.61 -6.74
C SER A 44 0.72 3.36 -7.13
N SER A 45 -0.05 2.76 -8.04
CA SER A 45 -1.39 3.19 -8.42
C SER A 45 -2.46 2.40 -7.65
N GLY A 46 -3.70 2.84 -7.76
CA GLY A 46 -4.87 2.10 -7.28
C GLY A 46 -5.79 2.91 -6.39
N LEU A 47 -6.58 2.20 -5.60
CA LEU A 47 -7.65 2.78 -4.80
C LEU A 47 -7.11 3.41 -3.51
N VAL A 48 -7.64 4.59 -3.18
CA VAL A 48 -7.42 5.28 -1.90
C VAL A 48 -8.78 5.61 -1.30
N LEU A 49 -9.02 5.16 -0.07
CA LEU A 49 -10.27 5.41 0.62
C LEU A 49 -10.21 6.67 1.48
N ALA A 50 -11.24 7.51 1.36
CA ALA A 50 -11.43 8.70 2.18
C ALA A 50 -12.89 8.82 2.65
N GLY A 51 -13.08 9.25 3.89
CA GLY A 51 -14.38 9.64 4.42
C GLY A 51 -14.68 11.11 4.09
N THR A 52 -15.91 11.39 3.68
CA THR A 52 -16.40 12.75 3.40
C THR A 52 -17.27 13.30 4.53
N SER A 53 -17.71 12.45 5.47
CA SER A 53 -18.38 12.80 6.71
C SER A 53 -17.65 12.17 7.91
N LEU A 54 -17.82 12.77 9.10
CA LEU A 54 -17.20 12.24 10.33
C LEU A 54 -17.70 10.84 10.68
N GLU A 55 -19.01 10.59 10.55
CA GLU A 55 -19.61 9.29 10.80
C GLU A 55 -19.03 8.22 9.86
N GLY A 56 -19.02 8.50 8.55
CA GLY A 56 -18.45 7.59 7.55
C GLY A 56 -16.96 7.33 7.79
N TYR A 57 -16.20 8.38 8.13
CA TYR A 57 -14.78 8.26 8.46
C TYR A 57 -14.53 7.31 9.63
N TYR A 58 -15.23 7.48 10.75
CA TYR A 58 -15.03 6.64 11.92
C TYR A 58 -15.55 5.21 11.71
N CYS A 59 -16.63 5.02 10.96
CA CYS A 59 -17.10 3.69 10.56
C CYS A 59 -16.06 2.95 9.71
N LEU A 60 -15.53 3.61 8.66
CA LEU A 60 -14.49 3.03 7.82
C LEU A 60 -13.17 2.81 8.58
N ARG A 61 -12.86 3.71 9.52
CA ARG A 61 -11.68 3.58 10.37
C ARG A 61 -11.77 2.35 11.27
N MET A 62 -12.92 2.13 11.90
CA MET A 62 -13.19 0.93 12.68
C MET A 62 -13.02 -0.33 11.83
N GLN A 63 -13.58 -0.37 10.61
CA GLN A 63 -13.41 -1.52 9.70
C GLN A 63 -11.94 -1.75 9.29
N LEU A 64 -11.18 -0.67 9.10
CA LEU A 64 -9.74 -0.75 8.80
C LEU A 64 -8.94 -1.31 9.98
N ASP A 65 -9.21 -0.80 11.18
CA ASP A 65 -8.49 -1.16 12.41
C ASP A 65 -8.88 -2.56 12.92
N THR A 66 -10.08 -3.05 12.57
CA THR A 66 -10.56 -4.41 12.88
C THR A 66 -10.33 -5.42 11.75
N HIS A 67 -9.59 -5.04 10.70
CA HIS A 67 -9.28 -5.88 9.54
C HIS A 67 -10.49 -6.40 8.74
N LEU A 68 -11.66 -5.78 8.88
CA LEU A 68 -12.83 -6.03 8.04
C LEU A 68 -12.64 -5.50 6.63
N LEU A 69 -11.87 -4.42 6.49
CA LEU A 69 -11.57 -3.82 5.19
C LEU A 69 -10.47 -4.60 4.45
N ARG A 70 -10.83 -5.18 3.30
CA ARG A 70 -9.93 -5.94 2.42
C ARG A 70 -9.19 -5.00 1.48
N ARG A 71 -7.87 -5.12 1.42
CA ARG A 71 -7.01 -4.42 0.46
C ARG A 71 -6.27 -5.45 -0.38
N GLU A 72 -6.51 -5.41 -1.67
CA GLU A 72 -5.96 -6.33 -2.66
C GLU A 72 -5.23 -5.55 -3.74
N TYR A 73 -4.11 -6.11 -4.20
CA TYR A 73 -3.18 -5.47 -5.12
C TYR A 73 -2.75 -6.49 -6.17
N ALA A 74 -2.63 -6.05 -7.42
CA ALA A 74 -1.90 -6.79 -8.44
C ALA A 74 -0.44 -6.30 -8.43
N VAL A 75 0.51 -7.23 -8.38
CA VAL A 75 1.95 -6.92 -8.33
C VAL A 75 2.66 -7.73 -9.40
N ALA A 76 3.43 -7.05 -10.24
CA ALA A 76 4.39 -7.70 -11.13
C ALA A 76 5.72 -7.86 -10.39
N CYS A 77 6.24 -9.08 -10.33
CA CYS A 77 7.52 -9.40 -9.70
C CYS A 77 8.52 -9.93 -10.72
N GLN A 78 9.80 -9.76 -10.41
CA GLN A 78 10.88 -10.38 -11.17
C GLN A 78 11.01 -11.86 -10.78
N GLY A 79 11.31 -12.70 -11.77
CA GLY A 79 11.43 -14.12 -11.55
C GLY A 79 10.07 -14.84 -11.40
N PHE A 80 10.16 -16.07 -10.94
CA PHE A 80 9.02 -16.96 -10.71
C PHE A 80 8.75 -17.08 -9.21
N VAL A 81 7.72 -16.39 -8.73
CA VAL A 81 7.21 -16.64 -7.37
C VAL A 81 6.63 -18.06 -7.33
N PRO A 82 7.08 -18.94 -6.41
CA PRO A 82 6.57 -20.30 -6.33
C PRO A 82 5.13 -20.29 -5.82
N SER A 83 4.28 -21.16 -6.35
CA SER A 83 2.87 -21.28 -5.95
C SER A 83 2.70 -21.70 -4.48
N THR A 84 3.76 -22.26 -3.86
CA THR A 84 3.81 -22.59 -2.43
C THR A 84 3.96 -21.36 -1.53
N LEU A 85 4.45 -20.22 -2.06
CA LEU A 85 4.50 -18.96 -1.33
C LEU A 85 3.11 -18.33 -1.26
N THR A 86 2.33 -18.77 -0.28
CA THR A 86 0.95 -18.31 -0.07
C THR A 86 0.86 -17.17 0.95
N GLN A 87 1.89 -17.00 1.79
CA GLN A 87 1.91 -16.01 2.85
C GLN A 87 3.34 -15.63 3.27
N VAL A 88 3.52 -14.35 3.59
CA VAL A 88 4.72 -13.81 4.23
C VAL A 88 4.32 -13.13 5.53
N ALA A 89 4.77 -13.69 6.67
CA ALA A 89 4.59 -13.15 8.00
C ALA A 89 5.95 -12.74 8.57
N ALA A 90 6.32 -11.49 8.37
CA ALA A 90 7.61 -10.94 8.80
C ALA A 90 7.41 -9.51 9.34
N ARG A 91 8.29 -9.09 10.25
CA ARG A 91 8.17 -7.79 10.90
C ARG A 91 8.84 -6.71 10.04
N VAL A 92 8.11 -5.66 9.70
CA VAL A 92 8.63 -4.55 8.88
C VAL A 92 9.20 -3.46 9.78
N ASP A 93 10.40 -3.02 9.48
CA ASP A 93 11.13 -2.02 10.26
C ASP A 93 10.36 -0.68 10.40
N VAL A 94 10.48 -0.09 11.58
CA VAL A 94 9.88 1.19 11.96
C VAL A 94 10.83 2.36 11.67
N ALA A 95 12.05 2.13 11.17
CA ALA A 95 13.11 3.14 10.93
C ALA A 95 12.59 4.59 10.88
N PRO A 96 12.97 5.44 11.84
CA PRO A 96 12.36 6.76 12.06
C PRO A 96 12.63 7.71 10.88
N ASP A 97 13.76 7.54 10.21
CA ASP A 97 14.10 8.31 9.02
C ASP A 97 13.34 7.77 7.80
N PRO A 98 12.49 8.60 7.16
CA PRO A 98 11.77 8.18 5.98
C PRO A 98 12.63 7.93 4.73
N SER A 99 13.90 8.37 4.71
CA SER A 99 14.86 8.11 3.63
C SER A 99 15.42 6.68 3.67
N GLN A 100 15.40 6.03 4.83
CA GLN A 100 15.95 4.70 5.00
C GLN A 100 15.08 3.64 4.31
N ARG A 101 15.74 2.72 3.60
CA ARG A 101 15.08 1.58 2.97
C ARG A 101 14.47 0.70 4.05
N LYS A 102 13.16 0.46 3.95
CA LYS A 102 12.47 -0.48 4.82
C LYS A 102 12.97 -1.90 4.57
N SER A 103 13.12 -2.66 5.64
CA SER A 103 13.62 -4.03 5.66
C SER A 103 12.81 -4.85 6.66
N ILE A 104 13.10 -6.15 6.70
CA ILE A 104 12.67 -7.01 7.79
C ILE A 104 13.60 -6.79 8.99
N SER A 105 13.02 -6.68 10.19
CA SER A 105 13.76 -6.47 11.44
C SER A 105 13.00 -7.11 12.60
N ASP A 106 13.72 -7.77 13.51
CA ASP A 106 13.13 -8.38 14.71
C ASP A 106 12.45 -7.35 15.62
N SER A 107 12.97 -6.12 15.66
CA SER A 107 12.36 -4.98 16.38
C SER A 107 11.26 -4.28 15.57
N GLY A 108 10.98 -4.73 14.34
CA GLY A 108 9.95 -4.17 13.46
C GLY A 108 8.52 -4.37 13.97
N LYS A 109 7.53 -3.95 13.18
CA LYS A 109 6.10 -4.18 13.49
C LYS A 109 5.57 -5.44 12.81
N PRO A 110 4.78 -6.28 13.51
CA PRO A 110 4.11 -7.43 12.90
C PRO A 110 3.34 -7.02 11.66
N SER A 111 3.57 -7.78 10.59
CA SER A 111 2.98 -7.55 9.27
C SER A 111 2.72 -8.88 8.59
N GLN A 112 1.62 -8.96 7.85
CA GLN A 112 1.23 -10.17 7.13
C GLN A 112 0.71 -9.81 5.75
N THR A 113 1.19 -10.57 4.78
CA THR A 113 0.88 -10.41 3.35
C THR A 113 0.53 -11.79 2.80
N SER A 114 -0.68 -11.96 2.29
CA SER A 114 -1.08 -13.15 1.54
C SER A 114 -0.75 -12.96 0.06
N VAL A 115 -0.29 -14.01 -0.60
CA VAL A 115 0.17 -14.00 -1.98
C VAL A 115 -0.53 -15.13 -2.73
N LYS A 116 -1.03 -14.83 -3.93
CA LYS A 116 -1.56 -15.81 -4.87
C LYS A 116 -0.94 -15.54 -6.23
N VAL A 117 -0.26 -16.53 -6.78
CA VAL A 117 0.29 -16.44 -8.14
C VAL A 117 -0.87 -16.53 -9.14
N GLU A 118 -0.96 -15.54 -10.03
CA GLU A 118 -2.00 -15.49 -11.07
C GLU A 118 -1.44 -15.92 -12.43
N ALA A 119 -0.21 -15.50 -12.76
CA ALA A 119 0.43 -15.87 -14.02
C ALA A 119 1.96 -15.85 -13.93
N HIS A 120 2.59 -16.69 -14.75
CA HIS A 120 4.02 -16.69 -15.03
C HIS A 120 4.24 -16.35 -16.51
N VAL A 121 5.25 -15.53 -16.78
CA VAL A 121 5.66 -15.14 -18.13
C VAL A 121 7.14 -15.45 -18.27
N ALA A 122 7.47 -16.30 -19.26
CA ALA A 122 8.86 -16.65 -19.56
C ALA A 122 9.62 -15.43 -20.10
N GLY A 123 10.90 -15.34 -19.76
CA GLY A 123 11.81 -14.38 -20.35
C GLY A 123 12.00 -14.61 -21.84
N THR A 124 11.90 -13.56 -22.65
CA THR A 124 12.12 -13.65 -24.11
C THR A 124 13.34 -12.84 -24.57
N THR A 125 14.09 -12.24 -23.65
CA THR A 125 15.26 -11.41 -23.93
C THR A 125 16.32 -11.61 -22.85
N ASP A 126 17.59 -11.29 -23.14
CA ASP A 126 18.71 -11.33 -22.20
C ASP A 126 18.44 -10.51 -20.92
N ALA A 127 17.71 -9.39 -21.06
CA ALA A 127 17.34 -8.51 -19.94
C ALA A 127 16.24 -9.10 -19.03
N ASP A 128 15.51 -10.12 -19.49
CA ASP A 128 14.39 -10.76 -18.80
C ASP A 128 14.60 -12.27 -18.65
N GLU A 129 15.83 -12.80 -18.77
CA GLU A 129 16.10 -14.26 -18.71
C GLU A 129 15.47 -14.98 -17.50
N GLY A 130 15.28 -14.27 -16.39
CA GLY A 130 14.63 -14.80 -15.18
C GLY A 130 13.10 -14.91 -15.25
N GLY A 131 12.44 -14.38 -16.28
CA GLY A 131 10.98 -14.30 -16.38
C GLY A 131 10.35 -13.30 -15.42
N ARG A 132 9.02 -13.20 -15.48
CA ARG A 132 8.21 -12.33 -14.61
C ARG A 132 6.98 -13.07 -14.14
N CYS A 133 6.38 -12.60 -13.06
CA CYS A 133 5.11 -13.13 -12.59
C CYS A 133 4.15 -12.03 -12.15
N LEU A 134 2.87 -12.32 -12.30
CA LEU A 134 1.78 -11.51 -11.76
C LEU A 134 1.25 -12.22 -10.52
N VAL A 135 1.22 -11.50 -9.40
CA VAL A 135 0.69 -12.00 -8.14
C VAL A 135 -0.42 -11.10 -7.62
N ALA A 136 -1.50 -11.70 -7.13
CA ALA A 136 -2.50 -11.05 -6.32
C ALA A 136 -2.02 -11.06 -4.86
N VAL A 137 -1.99 -9.87 -4.26
CA VAL A 137 -1.50 -9.66 -2.89
C VAL A 137 -2.62 -9.09 -2.04
N ARG A 138 -2.78 -9.65 -0.84
CA ARG A 138 -3.72 -9.13 0.15
C ARG A 138 -3.02 -8.81 1.45
N ILE A 139 -3.37 -7.67 2.05
CA ILE A 139 -2.75 -7.21 3.30
C ILE A 139 -3.80 -6.96 4.38
N ALA A 140 -3.53 -7.47 5.59
CA ALA A 140 -4.29 -7.12 6.79
C ALA A 140 -3.70 -5.88 7.48
N THR A 141 -2.37 -5.74 7.45
CA THR A 141 -1.63 -4.58 7.96
C THR A 141 -1.24 -3.64 6.83
N GLY A 142 -1.04 -2.35 7.12
CA GLY A 142 -0.62 -1.35 6.13
C GLY A 142 0.69 -0.67 6.49
N ARG A 143 1.78 -1.44 6.72
CA ARG A 143 3.10 -0.83 7.01
C ARG A 143 3.67 -0.21 5.73
N ARG A 144 4.49 0.83 5.88
CA ARG A 144 5.12 1.51 4.75
C ARG A 144 5.98 0.53 3.94
N HIS A 145 5.80 0.51 2.63
CA HIS A 145 6.47 -0.40 1.70
C HIS A 145 6.27 -1.90 1.99
N GLN A 146 5.27 -2.30 2.81
CA GLN A 146 5.13 -3.68 3.31
C GLN A 146 5.21 -4.75 2.22
N ILE A 147 4.42 -4.60 1.15
CA ILE A 147 4.37 -5.56 0.04
C ILE A 147 5.75 -5.69 -0.62
N ARG A 148 6.40 -4.56 -0.91
CA ARG A 148 7.74 -4.51 -1.52
C ARG A 148 8.80 -5.17 -0.64
N VAL A 149 8.76 -4.90 0.65
CA VAL A 149 9.72 -5.47 1.61
C VAL A 149 9.51 -6.99 1.74
N HIS A 150 8.27 -7.45 1.84
CA HIS A 150 7.96 -8.87 1.97
C HIS A 150 8.35 -9.67 0.73
N LEU A 151 7.99 -9.20 -0.47
CA LEU A 151 8.32 -9.90 -1.70
C LEU A 151 9.84 -9.93 -1.92
N ARG A 152 10.53 -8.80 -1.66
CA ARG A 152 11.99 -8.74 -1.73
C ARG A 152 12.67 -9.67 -0.72
N HIS A 153 12.12 -9.77 0.49
CA HIS A 153 12.62 -10.69 1.50
C HIS A 153 12.50 -12.16 1.06
N CYS A 154 11.48 -12.48 0.25
CA CYS A 154 11.32 -13.78 -0.39
C CYS A 154 12.11 -13.94 -1.70
N GLY A 155 12.89 -12.93 -2.12
CA GLY A 155 13.71 -12.97 -3.33
C GLY A 155 13.07 -12.43 -4.61
N HIS A 156 11.97 -11.66 -4.51
CA HIS A 156 11.16 -11.20 -5.65
C HIS A 156 10.89 -9.70 -5.70
#